data_AF-A0A7Y2YCX4-F1
#
_entry.id   AF-A0A7Y2YCX4-F1
#
_cell.length_a   1.000
_cell.length_b   1.000
_cell.length_c   1.000
_cell.angle_alpha   90.00
_cell.angle_beta   90.00
_cell.angle_gamma   90.00
#
_symmetry.space_group_name_H-M   'P 1'
#
loop_
_entity.id
_entity.type
_entity.pdbx_description
1 polymer ?
#
loop_
_entity_poly.entity_id
_entity_poly.type
_entity_poly.pdbx_seq_one_letter_code
_entity_poly.pdbx_strand_id
1 'polypeptide(L)'
;MRAETEQKLSNIWYGGQAAPLWLRALSPLYKAGNRADRWWGLRKRPDDLAGACIVVVGNITVGGSGKTPLVIRLSRLLSEAGLKTGVISRGYGRKEKGLRLVSPASDPDVVGDEPLLIAQQAGVPVIVSRRRCEAARKLREKGIEVILSDDGLQHYRLPRDLEICVVDGSRGFGNGHLLPAGPLREPLDRLSTVDYVVVNGEPDRLPEELEAVRMTMHAGFLRSMENRQSWRLS
;
A
#
# COMPACT_ATOMS: atom_id res chain seq x y z
N MET A 1 -19.20 7.22 17.78
CA MET A 1 -17.89 7.82 18.14
C MET A 1 -16.79 7.65 17.09
N ARG A 2 -16.25 6.45 16.77
CA ARG A 2 -15.18 6.32 15.73
C ARG A 2 -15.65 6.72 14.32
N ALA A 3 -16.80 6.21 13.89
CA ALA A 3 -17.38 6.50 12.57
C ALA A 3 -17.69 7.99 12.35
N GLU A 4 -18.21 8.68 13.37
CA GLU A 4 -18.50 10.12 13.30
C GLU A 4 -17.23 10.97 13.17
N THR A 5 -16.15 10.59 13.86
CA THR A 5 -14.85 11.26 13.75
C THR A 5 -14.23 11.03 12.37
N GLU A 6 -14.31 9.81 11.83
CA GLU A 6 -13.85 9.48 10.47
C GLU A 6 -14.62 10.27 9.41
N GLN A 7 -15.94 10.41 9.58
CA GLN A 7 -16.78 11.18 8.68
C GLN A 7 -16.50 12.68 8.74
N LYS A 8 -16.31 13.24 9.95
CA LYS A 8 -15.87 14.63 10.12
C LYS A 8 -14.51 14.90 9.48
N LEU A 9 -13.54 14.01 9.66
CA LEU A 9 -12.23 14.12 9.02
C LEU A 9 -12.33 13.99 7.49
N SER A 10 -13.14 13.07 6.98
CA SER A 10 -13.38 12.93 5.55
C SER A 10 -13.96 14.22 4.94
N ASN A 11 -14.88 14.88 5.64
CA ASN A 11 -15.44 16.16 5.18
C ASN A 11 -14.41 17.30 5.20
N ILE A 12 -13.50 17.34 6.18
CA ILE A 12 -12.39 18.29 6.21
C ILE A 12 -11.38 18.01 5.08
N TRP A 13 -11.11 16.74 4.80
CA TRP A 13 -10.10 16.33 3.84
C TRP A 13 -10.57 16.40 2.39
N TYR A 14 -11.82 16.02 2.12
CA TYR A 14 -12.35 15.88 0.76
C TYR A 14 -13.61 16.73 0.49
N GLY A 15 -14.27 17.23 1.53
CA GLY A 15 -15.55 17.96 1.44
C GLY A 15 -15.44 19.49 1.35
N GLY A 16 -14.24 20.04 1.14
CA GLY A 16 -14.03 21.48 0.92
C GLY A 16 -14.07 22.37 2.17
N GLN A 17 -14.21 21.79 3.37
CA GLN A 17 -14.11 22.55 4.62
C GLN A 17 -12.65 22.90 4.92
N ALA A 18 -12.40 24.13 5.37
CA ALA A 18 -11.06 24.53 5.79
C ALA A 18 -10.64 23.74 7.03
N ALA A 19 -9.43 23.14 6.99
CA ALA A 19 -8.87 22.47 8.14
C ALA A 19 -8.69 23.45 9.31
N PRO A 20 -9.23 23.15 10.51
CA PRO A 20 -9.02 23.97 11.71
C PRO A 20 -7.55 24.34 11.94
N LEU A 21 -7.30 25.57 12.40
CA LEU A 21 -5.94 26.10 12.58
C LEU A 21 -5.05 25.21 13.46
N TRP A 22 -5.62 24.58 14.49
CA TRP A 22 -4.89 23.67 15.38
C TRP A 22 -4.43 22.39 14.67
N LEU A 23 -5.22 21.84 13.73
CA LEU A 23 -4.80 20.69 12.91
C LEU A 23 -3.68 21.09 11.95
N ARG A 24 -3.75 22.29 11.38
CA ARG A 24 -2.70 22.86 10.52
C ARG A 24 -1.40 23.06 11.29
N ALA A 25 -1.48 23.52 12.54
CA ALA A 25 -0.31 23.71 13.42
C ALA A 25 0.40 22.38 13.77
N LEU A 26 -0.30 21.24 13.73
CA LEU A 26 0.29 19.92 13.97
C LEU A 26 0.97 19.32 12.73
N SER A 27 0.65 19.81 11.52
CA SER A 27 1.18 19.26 10.27
C SER A 27 2.70 19.42 10.10
N PRO A 28 3.34 20.54 10.52
CA PRO A 28 4.81 20.66 10.55
C PRO A 28 5.49 19.62 11.43
N LEU A 29 4.92 19.30 12.60
CA LEU A 29 5.46 18.27 13.50
C LEU A 29 5.39 16.89 12.83
N TYR A 30 4.28 16.58 12.18
CA TYR A 30 4.13 15.36 11.39
C TYR A 30 5.15 15.29 10.23
N LYS A 31 5.33 16.41 9.51
CA LYS A 31 6.32 16.52 8.43
C LYS A 31 7.76 16.28 8.93
N ALA A 32 8.11 16.84 10.08
CA ALA A 32 9.41 16.64 10.70
C ALA A 32 9.64 15.16 11.08
N GLY A 33 8.62 14.52 11.68
CA GLY A 33 8.67 13.09 12.01
C GLY A 33 8.86 12.20 10.77
N ASN A 34 8.13 12.47 9.69
CA ASN A 34 8.28 11.73 8.43
C ASN A 34 9.69 11.91 7.82
N ARG A 35 10.21 13.15 7.81
CA ARG A 35 11.60 13.41 7.36
C ARG A 35 12.64 12.65 8.19
N ALA A 36 12.48 12.62 9.50
CA ALA A 36 13.38 11.88 10.38
C ALA A 36 13.33 10.36 10.12
N ASP A 37 12.13 9.78 9.96
CA ASP A 37 11.97 8.36 9.66
C ASP A 37 12.57 8.01 8.28
N ARG A 38 12.39 8.86 7.28
CA ARG A 38 13.05 8.72 5.97
C ARG A 38 14.57 8.75 6.11
N TRP A 39 15.11 9.74 6.80
CA TRP A 39 16.56 9.90 6.97
C TRP A 39 17.18 8.73 7.74
N TRP A 40 16.54 8.24 8.79
CA TRP A 40 17.02 7.09 9.56
C TRP A 40 16.75 5.73 8.90
N GLY A 41 15.71 5.66 8.08
CA GLY A 41 15.26 4.44 7.43
C GLY A 41 16.07 4.10 6.19
N LEU A 42 16.53 5.10 5.44
CA LEU A 42 17.42 4.94 4.29
C LEU A 42 18.81 4.44 4.73
N ARG A 43 18.89 3.14 5.00
CA ARG A 43 20.12 2.43 5.32
C ARG A 43 20.62 1.69 4.09
N LYS A 44 21.93 1.40 4.05
CA LYS A 44 22.52 0.53 3.03
C LYS A 44 21.77 -0.80 2.98
N ARG A 45 21.57 -1.31 1.75
CA ARG A 45 20.98 -2.63 1.51
C ARG A 45 21.77 -3.69 2.29
N PRO A 46 21.10 -4.50 3.13
CA PRO A 46 21.73 -5.66 3.75
C PRO A 46 22.25 -6.64 2.69
N ASP A 47 23.45 -7.21 2.89
CA ASP A 47 24.09 -8.13 1.93
C ASP A 47 23.22 -9.37 1.65
N ASP A 48 22.48 -9.83 2.64
CA ASP A 48 21.56 -10.97 2.52
C ASP A 48 20.34 -10.71 1.62
N LEU A 49 20.12 -9.47 1.21
CA LEU A 49 19.08 -9.06 0.25
C LEU A 49 19.65 -8.58 -1.09
N ALA A 50 20.96 -8.70 -1.34
CA ALA A 50 21.62 -8.15 -2.53
C ALA A 50 21.07 -8.68 -3.87
N GLY A 51 20.64 -9.95 -3.91
CA GLY A 51 20.10 -10.59 -5.12
C GLY A 51 18.57 -10.57 -5.25
N ALA A 52 17.86 -9.88 -4.37
CA ALA A 52 16.40 -9.74 -4.44
C ALA A 52 16.05 -8.50 -5.27
N CYS A 53 15.07 -8.54 -6.16
CA CYS A 53 14.43 -7.33 -6.69
C CYS A 53 13.21 -6.99 -5.80
N ILE A 54 13.22 -5.84 -5.13
CA ILE A 54 12.17 -5.43 -4.21
C ILE A 54 11.39 -4.26 -4.80
N VAL A 55 10.13 -4.53 -5.14
CA VAL A 55 9.19 -3.54 -5.66
C VAL A 55 8.25 -3.10 -4.55
N VAL A 56 8.23 -1.81 -4.26
CA VAL A 56 7.36 -1.22 -3.24
C VAL A 56 6.12 -0.63 -3.89
N VAL A 57 4.94 -1.12 -3.52
CA VAL A 57 3.66 -0.55 -3.92
C VAL A 57 3.05 0.15 -2.71
N GLY A 58 2.67 1.42 -2.85
CA GLY A 58 2.07 2.17 -1.75
C GLY A 58 1.24 3.34 -2.21
N ASN A 59 0.84 4.18 -1.26
CA ASN A 59 0.17 5.44 -1.54
C ASN A 59 0.63 6.53 -0.58
N ILE A 60 0.38 7.77 -0.97
CA ILE A 60 0.70 8.95 -0.16
C ILE A 60 -0.54 9.54 0.54
N THR A 61 -1.74 8.99 0.36
CA THR A 61 -2.98 9.43 1.01
C THR A 61 -3.52 8.40 2.02
N VAL A 62 -4.32 8.84 2.99
CA VAL A 62 -5.08 7.91 3.84
C VAL A 62 -6.35 7.46 3.13
N GLY A 63 -6.57 6.15 3.12
CA GLY A 63 -7.72 5.51 2.47
C GLY A 63 -7.28 4.37 1.55
N GLY A 64 -8.26 3.67 0.98
CA GLY A 64 -8.01 2.64 -0.02
C GLY A 64 -7.79 3.27 -1.39
N SER A 65 -6.57 3.23 -1.91
CA SER A 65 -6.26 3.72 -3.27
C SER A 65 -6.27 2.66 -4.36
N GLY A 66 -6.65 1.41 -4.03
CA GLY A 66 -6.62 0.29 -4.98
C GLY A 66 -5.26 -0.39 -5.14
N LYS A 67 -4.40 -0.31 -4.11
CA LYS A 67 -3.08 -1.00 -4.10
C LYS A 67 -3.21 -2.52 -4.18
N THR A 68 -4.11 -3.11 -3.40
CA THR A 68 -4.24 -4.58 -3.29
C THR A 68 -4.56 -5.23 -4.64
N PRO A 69 -5.52 -4.74 -5.46
CA PRO A 69 -5.71 -5.22 -6.83
C PRO A 69 -4.47 -5.11 -7.71
N LEU A 70 -3.73 -4.00 -7.64
CA LEU A 70 -2.50 -3.82 -8.39
C LEU A 70 -1.42 -4.84 -7.97
N VAL A 71 -1.21 -5.05 -6.67
CA VAL A 71 -0.27 -6.04 -6.14
C VAL A 71 -0.63 -7.45 -6.61
N ILE A 72 -1.92 -7.81 -6.59
CA ILE A 72 -2.38 -9.11 -7.11
C ILE A 72 -2.08 -9.24 -8.60
N ARG A 73 -2.39 -8.21 -9.41
CA ARG A 73 -2.14 -8.26 -10.86
C ARG A 73 -0.66 -8.36 -11.19
N LEU A 74 0.18 -7.55 -10.54
CA LEU A 74 1.64 -7.59 -10.70
C LEU A 74 2.20 -8.96 -10.29
N SER A 75 1.74 -9.51 -9.17
CA SER A 75 2.17 -10.84 -8.70
C SER A 75 1.90 -11.92 -9.76
N ARG A 76 0.69 -11.92 -10.33
CA ARG A 76 0.30 -12.87 -11.38
C ARG A 76 1.13 -12.68 -12.65
N LEU A 77 1.28 -11.43 -13.13
CA LEU A 77 2.05 -11.13 -14.34
C LEU A 77 3.52 -11.59 -14.23
N LEU A 78 4.16 -11.32 -13.08
CA LEU A 78 5.53 -11.74 -12.84
C LEU A 78 5.64 -13.27 -12.76
N SER A 79 4.68 -13.93 -12.11
CA SER A 79 4.60 -15.39 -12.04
C SER A 79 4.36 -16.03 -13.41
N GLU A 80 3.47 -15.46 -14.23
CA GLU A 80 3.20 -15.87 -15.62
C GLU A 80 4.44 -15.70 -16.51
N ALA A 81 5.28 -14.69 -16.23
CA ALA A 81 6.57 -14.49 -16.88
C ALA A 81 7.68 -15.44 -16.37
N GLY A 82 7.36 -16.38 -15.47
CA GLY A 82 8.30 -17.36 -14.93
C GLY A 82 9.19 -16.86 -13.79
N LEU A 83 8.96 -15.64 -13.28
CA LEU A 83 9.73 -15.08 -12.17
C LEU A 83 9.20 -15.59 -10.83
N LYS A 84 10.12 -16.06 -9.97
CA LYS A 84 9.78 -16.50 -8.62
C LYS A 84 9.40 -15.28 -7.77
N THR A 85 8.09 -15.06 -7.65
CA THR A 85 7.54 -13.85 -7.04
C THR A 85 6.96 -14.16 -5.66
N GLY A 86 7.09 -13.23 -4.72
CA GLY A 86 6.46 -13.31 -3.41
C GLY A 86 6.01 -11.94 -2.93
N VAL A 87 5.07 -11.92 -1.98
CA VAL A 87 4.51 -10.68 -1.43
C VAL A 87 4.84 -10.56 0.05
N ILE A 88 5.20 -9.36 0.47
CA ILE A 88 5.25 -8.98 1.88
C ILE A 88 4.20 -7.93 2.18
N SER A 89 3.49 -8.11 3.28
CA SER A 89 2.55 -7.12 3.79
C SER A 89 2.75 -6.89 5.28
N ARG A 90 2.23 -5.77 5.78
CA ARG A 90 2.26 -5.46 7.22
C ARG A 90 1.29 -6.33 8.01
N GLY A 91 0.19 -6.74 7.37
CA GLY A 91 -0.99 -7.29 8.03
C GLY A 91 -1.66 -6.23 8.89
N TYR A 92 -2.41 -5.32 8.28
CA TYR A 92 -3.19 -4.34 9.05
C TYR A 92 -4.32 -5.07 9.81
N GLY A 93 -4.66 -4.61 11.02
CA GLY A 93 -5.78 -5.16 11.81
C GLY A 93 -5.52 -6.47 12.59
N ARG A 94 -4.44 -7.20 12.31
CA ARG A 94 -4.10 -8.45 13.02
C ARG A 94 -3.74 -8.25 14.50
N LYS A 95 -4.11 -9.22 15.34
CA LYS A 95 -3.83 -9.22 16.79
C LYS A 95 -2.35 -9.53 17.09
N GLU A 96 -1.81 -10.57 16.46
CA GLU A 96 -0.41 -10.98 16.63
C GLU A 96 0.52 -10.20 15.70
N LYS A 97 1.76 -9.90 16.10
CA LYS A 97 2.68 -9.05 15.30
C LYS A 97 3.91 -9.77 14.75
N GLY A 98 4.01 -11.09 14.94
CA GLY A 98 5.14 -11.90 14.49
C GLY A 98 5.23 -12.08 12.97
N LEU A 99 6.35 -12.63 12.50
CA LEU A 99 6.46 -13.07 11.10
C LEU A 99 5.55 -14.29 10.89
N ARG A 100 4.73 -14.28 9.84
CA ARG A 100 3.85 -15.42 9.52
C ARG A 100 3.69 -15.59 8.02
N LEU A 101 3.79 -16.83 7.55
CA LEU A 101 3.41 -17.20 6.18
C LEU A 101 1.88 -17.28 6.11
N VAL A 102 1.31 -16.64 5.10
CA VAL A 102 -0.14 -16.65 4.87
C VAL A 102 -0.49 -17.82 3.95
N SER A 103 -1.42 -18.65 4.40
CA SER A 103 -2.06 -19.67 3.57
C SER A 103 -3.42 -19.13 3.10
N PRO A 104 -3.93 -19.54 1.92
CA PRO A 104 -5.29 -19.23 1.49
C PRO A 104 -6.40 -19.61 2.49
N ALA A 105 -6.11 -20.53 3.42
CA ALA A 105 -7.00 -20.96 4.48
C ALA A 105 -6.69 -20.34 5.87
N SER A 106 -5.76 -19.37 5.94
CA SER A 106 -5.43 -18.70 7.20
C SER A 106 -6.60 -17.88 7.76
N ASP A 107 -6.61 -17.75 9.09
CA ASP A 107 -7.58 -16.92 9.81
C ASP A 107 -7.29 -15.42 9.59
N PRO A 108 -8.23 -14.61 9.06
CA PRO A 108 -8.06 -13.18 8.86
C PRO A 108 -7.71 -12.41 10.14
N ASP A 109 -8.16 -12.86 11.33
CA ASP A 109 -7.81 -12.21 12.60
C ASP A 109 -6.30 -12.28 12.92
N VAL A 110 -5.62 -13.27 12.32
CA VAL A 110 -4.21 -13.58 12.56
C VAL A 110 -3.32 -12.98 11.48
N VAL A 111 -3.72 -13.05 10.22
CA VAL A 111 -2.91 -12.58 9.08
C VAL A 111 -3.34 -11.22 8.54
N GLY A 112 -4.57 -10.80 8.80
CA GLY A 112 -5.23 -9.64 8.20
C GLY A 112 -6.00 -10.00 6.92
N ASP A 113 -7.05 -9.24 6.63
CA ASP A 113 -7.91 -9.46 5.46
C ASP A 113 -7.17 -9.24 4.13
N GLU A 114 -6.41 -8.14 4.01
CA GLU A 114 -5.72 -7.81 2.75
C GLU A 114 -4.65 -8.85 2.39
N PRO A 115 -3.75 -9.30 3.29
CA PRO A 115 -2.78 -10.33 2.96
C PRO A 115 -3.42 -11.69 2.65
N LEU A 116 -4.53 -12.02 3.32
CA LEU A 116 -5.29 -13.24 3.01
C LEU A 116 -5.89 -13.17 1.60
N LEU A 117 -6.48 -12.03 1.23
CA LEU A 117 -7.00 -11.79 -0.11
C LEU A 117 -5.89 -11.93 -1.17
N ILE A 118 -4.72 -11.34 -0.92
CA ILE A 118 -3.56 -11.48 -1.82
C ILE A 118 -3.16 -12.96 -1.93
N ALA A 119 -3.04 -13.69 -0.82
CA ALA A 119 -2.64 -15.10 -0.85
C ALA A 119 -3.64 -15.98 -1.63
N GLN A 120 -4.94 -15.70 -1.49
CA GLN A 120 -6.00 -16.42 -2.19
C GLN A 120 -6.04 -16.13 -3.69
N GLN A 121 -5.72 -14.90 -4.10
CA GLN A 121 -5.87 -14.46 -5.49
C GLN A 121 -4.56 -14.54 -6.27
N ALA A 122 -3.44 -14.14 -5.68
CA ALA A 122 -2.18 -14.00 -6.40
C ALA A 122 -1.49 -15.34 -6.70
N GLY A 123 -1.76 -16.39 -5.91
CA GLY A 123 -1.14 -17.71 -6.10
C GLY A 123 0.36 -17.75 -5.80
N VAL A 124 0.89 -16.73 -5.11
CA VAL A 124 2.30 -16.61 -4.74
C VAL A 124 2.48 -16.65 -3.22
N PRO A 125 3.67 -16.98 -2.69
CA PRO A 125 3.93 -16.92 -1.26
C PRO A 125 3.74 -15.51 -0.69
N VAL A 126 2.93 -15.39 0.37
CA VAL A 126 2.68 -14.12 1.06
C VAL A 126 3.16 -14.22 2.51
N ILE A 127 3.97 -13.27 2.97
CA ILE A 127 4.42 -13.19 4.36
C ILE A 127 3.97 -11.87 4.98
N VAL A 128 3.39 -11.96 6.17
CA VAL A 128 3.04 -10.80 6.99
C VAL A 128 4.07 -10.56 8.08
N SER A 129 4.62 -9.36 8.17
CA SER A 129 5.56 -8.98 9.24
C SER A 129 5.59 -7.46 9.44
N ARG A 130 5.71 -7.03 10.72
CA ARG A 130 6.03 -5.64 11.03
C ARG A 130 7.46 -5.27 10.60
N ARG A 131 8.38 -6.24 10.64
CA ARG A 131 9.78 -6.08 10.20
C ARG A 131 9.91 -6.64 8.80
N ARG A 132 9.58 -5.82 7.80
CA ARG A 132 9.54 -6.22 6.38
C ARG A 132 10.84 -6.87 5.88
N CYS A 133 12.00 -6.45 6.38
CA CYS A 133 13.27 -7.07 6.01
C CYS A 133 13.36 -8.54 6.45
N GLU A 134 12.77 -8.93 7.58
CA GLU A 134 12.71 -10.33 8.01
C GLU A 134 11.81 -11.15 7.09
N ALA A 135 10.68 -10.60 6.65
CA ALA A 135 9.82 -11.24 5.66
C ALA A 135 10.53 -11.39 4.31
N ALA A 136 11.24 -10.36 3.86
CA ALA A 136 12.02 -10.40 2.62
C ALA A 136 13.09 -11.49 2.67
N ARG A 137 13.85 -11.59 3.77
CA ARG A 137 14.82 -12.68 3.98
C ARG A 137 14.16 -14.05 3.93
N LYS A 138 13.01 -14.20 4.57
CA LYS A 138 12.30 -15.48 4.58
C LYS A 138 11.79 -15.90 3.20
N LEU A 139 11.41 -14.94 2.36
CA LEU A 139 11.11 -15.19 0.94
C LEU A 139 12.38 -15.55 0.16
N ARG A 140 13.50 -14.89 0.43
CA ARG A 140 14.80 -15.21 -0.19
C ARG A 140 15.30 -16.61 0.11
N GLU A 141 15.18 -17.06 1.36
CA GLU A 141 15.47 -18.45 1.74
C GLU A 141 14.63 -19.47 0.95
N LYS A 142 13.44 -19.07 0.47
CA LYS A 142 12.56 -19.89 -0.37
C LYS A 142 12.84 -19.77 -1.87
N GLY A 143 13.92 -19.07 -2.25
CA GLY A 143 14.32 -18.88 -3.64
C GLY A 143 13.48 -17.84 -4.40
N ILE A 144 12.75 -16.95 -3.71
CA ILE A 144 12.03 -15.85 -4.36
C ILE A 144 13.01 -14.80 -4.87
N GLU A 145 12.79 -14.33 -6.09
CA GLU A 145 13.65 -13.39 -6.80
C GLU A 145 13.05 -11.99 -6.82
N VAL A 146 11.73 -11.90 -7.00
CA VAL A 146 10.99 -10.63 -7.01
C VAL A 146 10.05 -10.56 -5.81
N ILE A 147 10.20 -9.52 -5.00
CA ILE A 147 9.43 -9.32 -3.78
C ILE A 147 8.58 -8.05 -3.93
N LEU A 148 7.26 -8.21 -3.94
CA LEU A 148 6.32 -7.09 -3.92
C LEU A 148 5.99 -6.73 -2.47
N SER A 149 6.06 -5.45 -2.13
CA SER A 149 5.82 -4.93 -0.79
C SER A 149 4.57 -4.07 -0.78
N ASP A 150 3.48 -4.58 -0.22
CA ASP A 150 2.17 -3.92 -0.18
C ASP A 150 2.09 -2.89 0.95
N ASP A 151 1.70 -1.65 0.64
CA ASP A 151 1.72 -0.47 1.52
C ASP A 151 3.13 -0.12 2.07
N GLY A 152 4.14 -0.24 1.22
CA GLY A 152 5.55 -0.17 1.62
C GLY A 152 6.20 1.22 1.58
N LEU A 153 5.57 2.26 1.02
CA LEU A 153 6.25 3.55 0.76
C LEU A 153 6.86 4.18 2.03
N GLN A 154 6.11 4.18 3.13
CA GLN A 154 6.55 4.65 4.45
C GLN A 154 7.54 3.72 5.17
N HIS A 155 7.86 2.54 4.63
CA HIS A 155 8.78 1.58 5.27
C HIS A 155 10.21 1.74 4.77
N TYR A 156 10.82 2.91 5.03
CA TYR A 156 12.16 3.32 4.56
C TYR A 156 13.30 2.33 4.83
N ARG A 157 13.17 1.52 5.88
CA ARG A 157 14.14 0.47 6.25
C ARG A 157 14.20 -0.73 5.29
N LEU A 158 13.15 -0.97 4.51
CA LEU A 158 13.16 -2.02 3.50
C LEU A 158 13.91 -1.48 2.26
N PRO A 159 14.99 -2.15 1.81
CA PRO A 159 15.61 -1.82 0.54
C PRO A 159 14.59 -1.93 -0.59
N ARG A 160 14.70 -1.05 -1.57
CA ARG A 160 13.74 -0.91 -2.66
C ARG A 160 14.51 -0.64 -3.95
N ASP A 161 14.13 -1.37 -4.99
CA ASP A 161 14.69 -1.22 -6.34
C ASP A 161 13.74 -0.44 -7.24
N LEU A 162 12.43 -0.50 -6.95
CA LEU A 162 11.40 0.19 -7.70
C LEU A 162 10.24 0.58 -6.76
N GLU A 163 9.71 1.79 -6.95
CA GLU A 163 8.56 2.32 -6.22
C GLU A 163 7.39 2.65 -7.15
N ILE A 164 6.21 2.17 -6.78
CA ILE A 164 4.94 2.46 -7.44
C ILE A 164 4.02 3.15 -6.44
N CYS A 165 3.64 4.40 -6.71
CA CYS A 165 2.63 5.12 -5.94
C CYS A 165 1.27 5.01 -6.62
N VAL A 166 0.30 4.44 -5.91
CA VAL A 166 -1.09 4.32 -6.37
C VAL A 166 -1.92 5.48 -5.82
N VAL A 167 -2.50 6.25 -6.73
CA VAL A 167 -3.38 7.39 -6.45
C VAL A 167 -4.82 7.01 -6.81
N ASP A 168 -5.76 7.30 -5.92
CA ASP A 168 -7.19 7.20 -6.23
C ASP A 168 -7.58 8.40 -7.10
N GLY A 169 -7.98 8.16 -8.35
CA GLY A 169 -8.34 9.22 -9.30
C GLY A 169 -9.56 10.03 -8.86
N SER A 170 -10.54 9.37 -8.23
CA SER A 170 -11.78 10.01 -7.77
C SER A 170 -11.56 10.90 -6.55
N ARG A 171 -10.74 10.43 -5.59
CA ARG A 171 -10.46 11.18 -4.35
C ARG A 171 -9.35 12.21 -4.52
N GLY A 172 -8.41 11.96 -5.43
CA GLY A 172 -7.20 12.74 -5.62
C GLY A 172 -6.42 12.91 -4.31
N PHE A 173 -5.98 14.15 -4.06
CA PHE A 173 -5.15 14.51 -2.89
C PHE A 173 -5.92 15.25 -1.78
N GLY A 174 -7.24 15.31 -1.87
CA GLY A 174 -8.09 16.08 -0.95
C GLY A 174 -7.67 17.55 -0.87
N ASN A 175 -7.57 18.10 0.34
CA ASN A 175 -7.21 19.49 0.60
C ASN A 175 -5.69 19.78 0.47
N GLY A 176 -4.87 18.81 0.02
CA GLY A 176 -3.44 19.00 -0.21
C GLY A 176 -2.58 19.17 1.05
N HIS A 177 -3.17 19.02 2.24
CA HIS A 177 -2.43 19.09 3.50
C HIS A 177 -1.96 17.72 3.99
N LEU A 178 -0.85 17.72 4.71
CA LEU A 178 -0.38 16.57 5.46
C LEU A 178 -1.31 16.26 6.63
N LEU A 179 -1.23 15.02 7.12
CA LEU A 179 -1.85 14.65 8.37
C LEU A 179 -1.35 15.55 9.52
N PRO A 180 -2.23 15.89 10.49
CA PRO A 180 -3.65 15.54 10.54
C PRO A 180 -4.59 16.53 9.83
N ALA A 181 -4.07 17.63 9.25
CA ALA A 181 -4.90 18.65 8.60
C ALA A 181 -5.50 18.21 7.26
N GLY A 182 -4.86 17.27 6.59
CA GLY A 182 -5.31 16.70 5.33
C GLY A 182 -5.02 15.20 5.23
N PRO A 183 -5.40 14.58 4.10
CA PRO A 183 -5.27 13.13 3.93
C PRO A 183 -3.86 12.70 3.55
N LEU A 184 -2.91 13.60 3.31
CA LEU A 184 -1.58 13.22 2.85
C LEU A 184 -0.72 12.66 3.99
N ARG A 185 -0.20 11.44 3.80
CA ARG A 185 0.84 10.82 4.62
C ARG A 185 2.23 11.30 4.25
N GLU A 186 2.43 11.62 2.96
CA GLU A 186 3.67 12.18 2.42
C GLU A 186 3.35 13.40 1.57
N PRO A 187 4.25 14.40 1.51
CA PRO A 187 4.02 15.59 0.70
C PRO A 187 3.96 15.26 -0.80
N LEU A 188 3.29 16.11 -1.60
CA LEU A 188 3.04 15.84 -3.03
C LEU A 188 4.33 15.76 -3.87
N ASP A 189 5.38 16.50 -3.46
CA ASP A 189 6.73 16.39 -4.04
C ASP A 189 7.30 14.97 -3.97
N ARG A 190 6.76 14.09 -3.12
CA ARG A 190 7.14 12.67 -3.08
C ARG A 190 6.83 11.93 -4.38
N LEU A 191 5.83 12.37 -5.13
CA LEU A 191 5.45 11.77 -6.41
C LEU A 191 6.54 11.91 -7.47
N SER A 192 7.38 12.95 -7.38
CA SER A 192 8.50 13.13 -8.33
C SER A 192 9.70 12.26 -8.00
N THR A 193 9.66 11.49 -6.90
CA THR A 193 10.76 10.61 -6.48
C THR A 193 10.38 9.14 -6.44
N VAL A 194 9.18 8.78 -6.89
CA VAL A 194 8.83 7.37 -7.18
C VAL A 194 9.11 7.08 -8.65
N ASP A 195 9.30 5.82 -9.00
CA ASP A 195 9.55 5.42 -10.39
C ASP A 195 8.27 5.45 -11.22
N TYR A 196 7.13 5.08 -10.62
CA TYR A 196 5.84 5.08 -11.31
C TYR A 196 4.73 5.65 -10.42
N VAL A 197 3.88 6.47 -11.03
CA VAL A 197 2.59 6.85 -10.47
C VAL A 197 1.50 6.09 -11.23
N VAL A 198 0.63 5.40 -10.50
CA VAL A 198 -0.50 4.67 -11.06
C VAL A 198 -1.79 5.31 -10.55
N VAL A 199 -2.66 5.74 -11.47
CA VAL A 199 -3.95 6.33 -11.13
C VAL A 199 -5.03 5.28 -11.28
N ASN A 200 -5.77 5.04 -10.20
CA ASN A 200 -6.91 4.15 -10.17
C ASN A 200 -8.20 4.91 -10.54
N GLY A 201 -8.82 4.53 -11.66
CA GLY A 201 -10.05 5.15 -12.14
C GLY A 201 -9.81 6.48 -12.87
N GLU A 202 -10.88 7.25 -13.03
CA GLU A 202 -10.82 8.55 -13.71
C GLU A 202 -10.35 9.65 -12.76
N PRO A 203 -9.37 10.47 -13.15
CA PRO A 203 -8.86 11.55 -12.32
C PRO A 203 -9.78 12.76 -12.40
N ASP A 204 -10.46 13.05 -11.29
CA ASP A 204 -11.26 14.28 -11.17
C ASP A 204 -10.40 15.49 -10.76
N ARG A 205 -9.33 15.24 -9.98
CA ARG A 205 -8.54 16.29 -9.30
C ARG A 205 -7.06 15.92 -9.14
N LEU A 206 -6.36 15.72 -10.25
CA LEU A 206 -4.91 15.52 -10.28
C LEU A 206 -4.20 16.69 -11.00
N PRO A 207 -2.95 17.04 -10.65
CA PRO A 207 -2.14 17.98 -11.41
C PRO A 207 -2.00 17.54 -12.87
N GLU A 208 -2.08 18.49 -13.80
CA GLU A 208 -2.00 18.21 -15.24
C GLU A 208 -0.62 17.66 -15.64
N GLU A 209 0.43 18.07 -14.92
CA GLU A 209 1.81 17.68 -15.19
C GLU A 209 2.19 16.32 -14.59
N LEU A 210 1.26 15.63 -13.92
CA LEU A 210 1.53 14.34 -13.29
C LEU A 210 1.63 13.23 -14.34
N GLU A 211 2.86 12.82 -14.67
CA GLU A 211 3.10 11.62 -15.47
C GLU A 211 2.64 10.37 -14.71
N ALA A 212 1.55 9.76 -15.18
CA ALA A 212 0.98 8.59 -14.53
C ALA A 212 0.41 7.57 -15.51
N VAL A 213 0.54 6.31 -15.12
CA VAL A 213 -0.10 5.17 -15.79
C VAL A 213 -1.52 5.02 -15.26
N ARG A 214 -2.50 4.93 -16.15
CA ARG A 214 -3.90 4.72 -15.76
C ARG A 214 -4.18 3.23 -15.58
N MET A 215 -4.89 2.89 -14.52
CA MET A 215 -5.48 1.57 -14.33
C MET A 215 -6.97 1.68 -14.03
N THR A 216 -7.74 0.74 -14.55
CA THR A 216 -9.18 0.64 -14.30
C THR A 216 -9.47 -0.69 -13.61
N MET A 217 -10.23 -0.64 -12.52
CA MET A 217 -10.73 -1.84 -11.87
C MET A 217 -12.06 -2.26 -12.50
N HIS A 218 -12.13 -3.49 -12.97
CA HIS A 218 -13.36 -4.09 -13.45
C HIS A 218 -13.89 -5.07 -12.41
N ALA A 219 -15.18 -4.97 -12.08
CA ALA A 219 -15.84 -5.94 -11.24
C ALA A 219 -15.85 -7.29 -11.98
N GLY A 220 -15.38 -8.36 -11.32
CA GLY A 220 -15.37 -9.70 -11.92
C GLY A 220 -16.37 -10.63 -11.26
N PHE A 221 -16.33 -10.74 -9.93
CA PHE A 221 -17.20 -11.63 -9.19
C PHE A 221 -17.72 -10.96 -7.93
N LEU A 222 -18.99 -11.16 -7.64
CA LEU A 222 -19.58 -10.93 -6.33
C LEU A 222 -19.45 -12.22 -5.53
N ARG A 223 -18.89 -12.18 -4.33
CA ARG A 223 -18.75 -13.36 -3.47
C ARG A 223 -19.46 -13.14 -2.14
N SER A 224 -20.34 -14.06 -1.78
CA SER A 224 -20.97 -14.07 -0.47
C SER A 224 -19.95 -14.42 0.61
N MET A 225 -19.96 -13.64 1.68
CA MET A 225 -19.07 -13.84 2.82
C MET A 225 -19.49 -15.03 3.69
N GLU A 226 -20.79 -15.36 3.72
CA GLU A 226 -21.34 -16.42 4.57
C GLU A 226 -21.22 -17.81 3.94
N ASN A 227 -21.61 -17.93 2.67
CA ASN A 227 -21.72 -19.24 2.01
C ASN A 227 -20.69 -19.43 0.87
N ARG A 228 -19.79 -18.46 0.67
CA ARG A 228 -18.74 -18.45 -0.37
C ARG A 228 -19.25 -18.62 -1.81
N GLN A 229 -20.55 -18.53 -2.06
CA GLN A 229 -21.11 -18.51 -3.41
C GLN A 229 -20.56 -17.32 -4.19
N SER A 230 -20.31 -17.52 -5.48
CA SER A 230 -19.76 -16.50 -6.36
C SER A 230 -20.63 -16.32 -7.59
N TRP A 231 -20.98 -15.07 -7.88
CA TRP A 231 -21.71 -14.66 -9.09
C TRP A 231 -20.78 -13.84 -9.96
N ARG A 232 -20.70 -14.16 -11.25
CA ARG A 232 -19.93 -13.35 -12.19
C ARG A 232 -20.69 -12.06 -12.45
N LEU A 233 -20.03 -10.94 -12.18
CA LEU A 233 -20.48 -9.63 -12.64
C LEU A 233 -19.82 -9.50 -14.01
N SER A 234 -20.65 -9.58 -15.06
CA SER A 234 -20.33 -9.56 -16.49
C SER A 234 -18.96 -9.00 -16.86
#